data_AF-A0A261FFW1-F1
#
_entry.id   AF-A0A261FFW1-F1
#
_cell.length_a   1.000
_cell.length_b   1.000
_cell.length_c   1.000
_cell.angle_alpha   90.00
_cell.angle_beta   90.00
_cell.angle_gamma   90.00
#
_symmetry.space_group_name_H-M   'P 1'
#
loop_
_entity.id
_entity.type
_entity.pdbx_description
1 polymer ?
#
loop_
_entity_poly.entity_id
_entity_poly.type
_entity_poly.pdbx_seq_one_letter_code
_entity_poly.pdbx_strand_id
1 'polypeptide(L)'
;MAETLKGGIRVTGVTAGETTLVLTAGTVTARVPVTVLENWAAPILDVLPVTVNGVTYTRVDAGIRMTGTSTSTSPGEPNAPISLPAGRIRLTGVPSGVGVKVEPKGSGTGVIDTRAGLLEADVTAGQYTFRLFAVTTRPIDVTFLPVLETITT
;
A
#
# COMPACT_ATOMS: atom_id res chain seq x y z
N MET A 1 8.08 23.44 34.23
CA MET A 1 7.80 24.30 33.06
C MET A 1 7.13 23.41 32.01
N ALA A 2 6.26 23.97 31.18
CA ALA A 2 5.62 23.24 30.08
C ALA A 2 6.04 23.93 28.78
N GLU A 3 7.04 23.36 28.13
CA GLU A 3 7.53 23.80 26.83
C GLU A 3 6.61 23.24 25.74
N THR A 4 6.35 24.04 24.70
CA THR A 4 5.45 23.69 23.60
C THR A 4 6.21 23.65 22.29
N LEU A 5 6.06 22.56 21.54
CA LEU A 5 6.52 22.47 20.15
C LEU A 5 5.60 23.31 19.24
N LYS A 6 6.19 24.19 18.41
CA LYS A 6 5.48 24.90 17.33
C LYS A 6 6.06 24.49 15.96
N GLY A 7 5.23 23.94 15.09
CA GLY A 7 5.61 23.44 13.75
C GLY A 7 5.13 22.01 13.50
N GLY A 8 5.37 21.49 12.29
CA GLY A 8 5.06 20.11 11.93
C GLY A 8 6.27 19.40 11.34
N ILE A 9 6.45 18.12 11.68
CA ILE A 9 7.48 17.25 11.09
C ILE A 9 6.77 16.32 10.10
N ARG A 10 7.26 16.25 8.86
CA ARG A 10 6.87 15.24 7.87
C ARG A 10 8.00 14.23 7.73
N VAL A 11 7.71 12.95 7.92
CA VAL A 11 8.67 11.85 7.79
C VAL A 11 8.14 10.88 6.76
N THR A 12 9.02 10.42 5.87
CA THR A 12 8.71 9.40 4.87
C THR A 12 9.74 8.27 5.02
N GLY A 13 9.27 7.03 5.19
CA GLY A 13 10.15 5.86 5.18
C GLY A 13 10.74 5.62 3.78
N VAL A 14 12.02 5.29 3.71
CA VAL A 14 12.73 5.04 2.43
C VAL A 14 13.02 3.56 2.25
N THR A 15 13.51 2.90 3.30
CA THR A 15 13.88 1.49 3.28
C THR A 15 13.45 0.86 4.60
N ALA A 16 12.96 -0.38 4.53
CA ALA A 16 12.57 -1.13 5.71
C ALA A 16 13.74 -1.30 6.68
N GLY A 17 13.44 -1.22 7.97
CA GLY A 17 14.44 -1.32 9.03
C GLY A 17 14.14 -0.42 10.22
N GLU A 18 14.99 -0.53 11.23
CA GLU A 18 14.91 0.29 12.43
C GLU A 18 15.72 1.57 12.26
N THR A 19 15.16 2.67 12.76
CA THR A 19 15.83 3.96 12.82
C THR A 19 15.38 4.72 14.07
N THR A 20 15.90 5.92 14.28
CA THR A 20 15.55 6.74 15.42
C THR A 20 15.42 8.19 15.00
N LEU A 21 14.28 8.80 15.30
CA LEU A 21 14.16 10.25 15.23
C LEU A 21 14.81 10.84 16.48
N VAL A 22 15.78 11.74 16.27
CA VAL A 22 16.49 12.44 17.34
C VAL A 22 16.00 13.88 17.36
N LEU A 23 15.40 14.29 18.48
CA LEU A 23 15.01 15.67 18.72
C LEU A 23 15.92 16.29 19.77
N THR A 24 16.61 17.37 19.42
CA THR A 24 17.52 18.08 20.33
C THR A 24 17.03 19.50 20.54
N ALA A 25 16.93 19.92 21.80
CA ALA A 25 16.59 21.28 22.21
C ALA A 25 17.54 21.73 23.33
N GLY A 26 18.44 22.67 23.02
CA GLY A 26 19.52 23.04 23.92
C GLY A 26 20.43 21.84 24.24
N THR A 27 20.56 21.50 25.53
CA THR A 27 21.33 20.34 26.01
C THR A 27 20.50 19.06 26.15
N VAL A 28 19.19 19.10 25.90
CA VAL A 28 18.29 17.95 26.05
C VAL A 28 18.14 17.23 24.70
N THR A 29 18.28 15.90 24.71
CA THR A 29 18.09 15.04 23.54
C THR A 29 17.03 13.98 23.83
N ALA A 30 16.00 13.91 22.99
CA ALA A 30 15.01 12.85 22.98
C ALA A 30 15.20 11.95 21.75
N ARG A 31 14.97 10.64 21.93
CA ARG A 31 15.09 9.62 20.89
C ARG A 31 13.77 8.88 20.78
N VAL A 32 13.20 8.86 19.58
CA VAL A 32 11.97 8.11 19.27
C VAL A 32 12.35 6.97 18.32
N PRO A 33 12.28 5.71 18.75
CA PRO A 33 12.51 4.58 17.87
C PRO A 33 11.43 4.55 16.80
N VAL A 34 11.83 4.26 15.56
CA VAL A 34 10.94 4.16 14.40
C VAL A 34 11.28 2.88 13.65
N THR A 35 10.26 2.07 13.38
CA THR A 35 10.38 0.91 12.50
C THR A 35 9.73 1.26 11.17
N VAL A 36 10.51 1.25 10.10
CA VAL A 36 10.00 1.34 8.73
C VAL A 36 9.68 -0.09 8.29
N LEU A 37 8.40 -0.36 8.03
CA LEU A 37 7.96 -1.69 7.57
C LEU A 37 8.15 -1.82 6.06
N GLU A 38 8.42 -3.05 5.61
CA GLU A 38 8.42 -3.36 4.19
C GLU A 38 6.98 -3.29 3.66
N ASN A 39 6.78 -2.51 2.60
CA ASN A 39 5.49 -2.46 1.91
C ASN A 39 5.54 -3.37 0.68
N TRP A 40 4.97 -4.55 0.79
CA TRP A 40 4.94 -5.52 -0.31
C TRP A 40 4.06 -5.11 -1.49
N ALA A 41 3.27 -4.03 -1.38
CA ALA A 41 2.56 -3.46 -2.52
C ALA A 41 3.48 -2.63 -3.43
N ALA A 42 4.68 -2.23 -2.98
CA ALA A 42 5.58 -1.32 -3.71
C ALA A 42 5.92 -1.74 -5.16
N PRO A 43 6.09 -3.04 -5.50
CA PRO A 43 6.38 -3.45 -6.87
C PRO A 43 5.32 -3.05 -7.91
N ILE A 44 4.09 -2.75 -7.47
CA ILE A 44 3.05 -2.25 -8.39
C ILE A 44 3.43 -0.91 -9.00
N LEU A 45 4.28 -0.11 -8.35
CA LEU A 45 4.69 1.21 -8.84
C LEU A 45 5.57 1.13 -10.09
N ASP A 46 6.27 0.01 -10.29
CA ASP A 46 7.19 -0.20 -11.42
C ASP A 46 6.45 -0.54 -12.72
N VAL A 47 5.18 -0.93 -12.63
CA VAL A 47 4.32 -1.18 -13.80
C VAL A 47 3.45 0.03 -14.18
N LEU A 48 3.63 1.16 -13.50
CA LEU A 48 2.92 2.42 -13.76
C LEU A 48 3.81 3.41 -14.52
N PRO A 49 3.25 4.27 -15.40
CA PRO A 49 1.82 4.47 -15.63
C PRO A 49 1.21 3.45 -16.60
N VAL A 50 -0.08 3.19 -16.43
CA VAL A 50 -0.84 2.34 -17.35
C VAL A 50 -2.31 2.71 -17.33
N THR A 51 -2.98 2.57 -18.47
CA THR A 51 -4.44 2.75 -18.59
C THR A 51 -5.08 1.42 -18.92
N VAL A 52 -6.04 0.99 -18.11
CA VAL A 52 -6.84 -0.20 -18.38
C VAL A 52 -8.30 0.06 -18.07
N ASN A 53 -9.20 -0.41 -18.93
CA ASN A 53 -10.65 -0.31 -18.77
C ASN A 53 -11.11 1.12 -18.46
N GLY A 54 -10.52 2.12 -19.11
CA GLY A 54 -10.89 3.53 -18.92
C GLY A 54 -10.36 4.18 -17.64
N VAL A 55 -9.54 3.48 -16.85
CA VAL A 55 -8.88 3.99 -15.65
C VAL A 55 -7.37 4.07 -15.89
N THR A 56 -6.80 5.24 -15.64
CA THR A 56 -5.36 5.50 -15.67
C THR A 56 -4.79 5.44 -14.26
N TYR A 57 -3.74 4.66 -14.10
CA TYR A 57 -2.98 4.48 -12.87
C TYR A 57 -1.61 5.10 -13.08
N THR A 58 -1.23 6.06 -12.24
CA THR A 58 0.03 6.79 -12.36
C THR A 58 0.74 6.79 -11.02
N ARG A 59 2.05 6.56 -11.02
CA ARG A 59 2.88 6.72 -9.82
C ARG A 59 2.94 8.18 -9.39
N VAL A 60 2.75 8.46 -8.10
CA VAL A 60 2.92 9.78 -7.49
C VAL A 60 3.74 9.60 -6.20
N ASP A 61 5.01 9.99 -6.22
CA ASP A 61 5.98 9.68 -5.17
C ASP A 61 6.04 8.17 -4.87
N ALA A 62 5.64 7.77 -3.65
CA ALA A 62 5.47 6.38 -3.23
C ALA A 62 4.05 5.85 -3.46
N GLY A 63 3.09 6.71 -3.79
CA GLY A 63 1.68 6.38 -3.98
C GLY A 63 1.26 6.23 -5.43
N ILE A 64 -0.06 6.12 -5.60
CA ILE A 64 -0.74 5.84 -6.85
C ILE A 64 -1.87 6.86 -6.99
N ARG A 65 -1.89 7.57 -8.10
CA ARG A 65 -3.04 8.34 -8.57
C ARG A 65 -3.83 7.49 -9.54
N MET A 66 -5.12 7.35 -9.27
CA MET A 66 -6.04 6.57 -10.08
C MET A 66 -7.15 7.50 -10.55
N THR A 67 -7.26 7.65 -11.87
CA THR A 67 -8.18 8.60 -12.50
C THR A 67 -8.92 7.98 -13.67
N GLY A 68 -10.19 8.28 -13.82
CA GLY A 68 -11.00 7.85 -14.96
C GLY A 68 -12.26 7.12 -14.51
N THR A 69 -12.95 6.51 -15.47
CA THR A 69 -14.22 5.82 -15.21
C THR A 69 -14.09 4.39 -15.71
N SER A 70 -14.34 3.42 -14.83
CA SER A 70 -14.21 2.02 -15.23
C SER A 70 -15.25 1.67 -16.29
N THR A 71 -14.80 1.20 -17.45
CA THR A 71 -15.65 0.71 -18.53
C THR A 71 -15.95 -0.79 -18.43
N SER A 72 -15.37 -1.46 -17.42
CA SER A 72 -15.53 -2.89 -17.19
C SER A 72 -15.59 -3.17 -15.68
N THR A 73 -16.38 -4.16 -15.29
CA THR A 73 -16.36 -4.75 -13.94
C THR A 73 -15.37 -5.92 -13.84
N SER A 74 -14.77 -6.30 -14.97
CA SER A 74 -13.85 -7.44 -15.10
C SER A 74 -12.38 -6.99 -14.97
N PRO A 75 -11.54 -7.76 -14.28
CA PRO A 75 -10.18 -7.37 -13.93
C PRO A 75 -9.21 -7.38 -15.14
N GLY A 76 -9.07 -6.25 -15.84
CA GLY A 76 -7.94 -5.99 -16.77
C GLY A 76 -6.70 -5.43 -16.06
N GLU A 77 -6.49 -5.79 -14.82
CA GLU A 77 -5.84 -4.97 -13.80
C GLU A 77 -4.32 -4.82 -13.97
N PRO A 78 -3.73 -3.64 -13.72
CA PRO A 78 -2.30 -3.58 -13.46
C PRO A 78 -1.97 -4.50 -12.30
N ASN A 79 -0.92 -5.29 -12.49
CA ASN A 79 -0.50 -6.29 -11.54
C ASN A 79 1.02 -6.41 -11.51
N ALA A 80 1.55 -6.79 -10.36
CA ALA A 80 2.96 -7.02 -10.15
C ALA A 80 3.18 -8.30 -9.34
N PRO A 81 4.25 -9.07 -9.63
CA PRO A 81 4.64 -10.18 -8.78
C PRO A 81 5.19 -9.64 -7.45
N ILE A 82 4.82 -10.31 -6.36
CA ILE A 82 5.33 -10.02 -5.01
C ILE A 82 5.76 -11.33 -4.36
N SER A 83 6.78 -11.25 -3.49
CA SER A 83 7.21 -12.38 -2.67
C SER A 83 6.80 -12.12 -1.23
N LEU A 84 5.99 -13.00 -0.66
CA LEU A 84 5.52 -12.87 0.72
C LEU A 84 6.23 -13.88 1.63
N PRO A 85 6.64 -13.50 2.84
CA PRO A 85 7.03 -14.45 3.87
C PRO A 85 5.80 -15.20 4.41
N ALA A 86 6.03 -16.33 5.10
CA ALA A 86 4.96 -16.98 5.84
C ALA A 86 4.56 -16.10 7.05
N GLY A 87 3.25 -16.00 7.31
CA GLY A 87 2.74 -15.22 8.44
C GLY A 87 1.41 -14.55 8.13
N ARG A 88 0.93 -13.74 9.07
CA ARG A 88 -0.29 -12.96 8.91
C ARG A 88 0.02 -11.60 8.28
N ILE A 89 -0.72 -11.24 7.26
CA ILE A 89 -0.58 -9.98 6.52
C ILE A 89 -1.84 -9.13 6.61
N ARG A 90 -1.69 -7.83 6.41
CA ARG A 90 -2.78 -6.85 6.35
C ARG A 90 -2.61 -5.89 5.20
N LEU A 91 -3.72 -5.55 4.55
CA LEU A 91 -3.82 -4.47 3.58
C LEU A 91 -4.48 -3.24 4.23
N THR A 92 -3.83 -2.08 4.07
CA THR A 92 -4.39 -0.77 4.44
C THR A 92 -4.14 0.28 3.36
N GLY A 93 -4.62 1.51 3.57
CA GLY A 93 -4.35 2.65 2.69
C GLY A 93 -5.09 2.63 1.34
N VAL A 94 -6.10 1.76 1.18
CA VAL A 94 -6.94 1.68 -0.02
C VAL A 94 -8.28 2.38 0.23
N PRO A 95 -8.62 3.45 -0.51
CA PRO A 95 -9.87 4.18 -0.35
C PRO A 95 -11.06 3.42 -0.97
N SER A 96 -12.28 3.85 -0.64
CA SER A 96 -13.49 3.33 -1.29
C SER A 96 -13.47 3.60 -2.80
N GLY A 97 -14.02 2.68 -3.60
CA GLY A 97 -13.98 2.78 -5.07
C GLY A 97 -12.72 2.20 -5.70
N VAL A 98 -11.65 1.99 -4.93
CA VAL A 98 -10.44 1.29 -5.35
C VAL A 98 -10.45 -0.14 -4.81
N GLY A 99 -10.02 -1.08 -5.64
CA GLY A 99 -9.89 -2.48 -5.31
C GLY A 99 -8.46 -2.96 -5.36
N VAL A 100 -8.14 -3.87 -4.44
CA VAL A 100 -6.89 -4.62 -4.41
C VAL A 100 -7.23 -6.10 -4.30
N LYS A 101 -6.46 -6.91 -5.02
CA LYS A 101 -6.46 -8.36 -4.86
C LYS A 101 -5.03 -8.86 -4.75
N VAL A 102 -4.78 -9.71 -3.77
CA VAL A 102 -3.53 -10.46 -3.64
C VAL A 102 -3.86 -11.94 -3.72
N GLU A 103 -3.25 -12.66 -4.65
CA GLU A 103 -3.53 -14.07 -4.88
C GLU A 103 -2.23 -14.88 -5.04
N PRO A 104 -2.15 -16.13 -4.56
CA PRO A 104 -1.05 -17.02 -4.89
C PRO A 104 -0.90 -17.13 -6.42
N LYS A 105 0.34 -17.14 -6.90
CA LYS A 105 0.63 -17.18 -8.34
C LYS A 105 -0.12 -18.34 -9.03
N GLY A 106 -1.00 -17.99 -9.97
CA GLY A 106 -1.76 -18.96 -10.78
C GLY A 106 -3.02 -19.52 -10.13
N SER A 107 -3.38 -19.14 -8.91
CA SER A 107 -4.58 -19.67 -8.23
C SER A 107 -5.89 -19.04 -8.70
N GLY A 108 -5.88 -17.76 -9.08
CA GLY A 108 -7.10 -17.00 -9.37
C GLY A 108 -7.96 -16.67 -8.15
N THR A 109 -7.61 -17.15 -6.95
CA THR A 109 -8.34 -16.90 -5.70
C THR A 109 -7.54 -15.95 -4.81
N GLY A 110 -8.15 -14.82 -4.44
CA GLY A 110 -7.50 -13.82 -3.60
C GLY A 110 -7.46 -14.24 -2.13
N VAL A 111 -6.28 -14.17 -1.50
CA VAL A 111 -6.13 -14.19 -0.03
C VAL A 111 -6.48 -12.82 0.56
N ILE A 112 -6.20 -11.76 -0.20
CA ILE A 112 -6.74 -10.41 0.01
C ILE A 112 -7.63 -10.12 -1.20
N ASP A 113 -8.85 -9.67 -0.97
CA ASP A 113 -9.75 -9.18 -2.01
C ASP A 113 -10.70 -8.17 -1.38
N THR A 114 -10.51 -6.89 -1.71
CA THR A 114 -11.30 -5.81 -1.12
C THR A 114 -12.77 -5.87 -1.54
N ARG A 115 -13.12 -6.56 -2.65
CA ARG A 115 -14.55 -6.78 -3.03
C ARG A 115 -15.24 -7.75 -2.09
N ALA A 116 -14.48 -8.72 -1.59
CA ALA A 116 -14.96 -9.70 -0.65
C ALA A 116 -14.82 -9.23 0.82
N GLY A 117 -14.31 -8.02 1.05
CA GLY A 117 -14.02 -7.50 2.39
C GLY A 117 -12.85 -8.20 3.09
N LEU A 118 -12.03 -8.94 2.34
CA LEU A 118 -10.87 -9.67 2.87
C LEU A 118 -9.65 -8.74 2.88
N LEU A 119 -9.31 -8.21 4.05
CA LEU A 119 -8.20 -7.25 4.24
C LEU A 119 -7.04 -7.82 5.05
N GLU A 120 -7.20 -9.01 5.60
CA GLU A 120 -6.17 -9.72 6.36
C GLU A 120 -6.22 -11.20 6.00
N ALA A 121 -5.05 -11.85 6.00
CA ALA A 121 -4.96 -13.27 5.73
C ALA A 121 -3.70 -13.88 6.36
N ASP A 122 -3.76 -15.16 6.69
CA ASP A 122 -2.57 -15.99 6.90
C ASP A 122 -2.06 -16.48 5.55
N VAL A 123 -0.77 -16.28 5.28
CA VAL A 123 -0.12 -16.68 4.02
C VAL A 123 1.05 -17.60 4.28
N THR A 124 1.30 -18.50 3.33
CA THR A 124 2.53 -19.29 3.28
C THR A 124 3.61 -18.53 2.52
N ALA A 125 4.87 -18.78 2.83
CA ALA A 125 5.97 -18.18 2.08
C ALA A 125 5.87 -18.57 0.59
N GLY A 126 5.92 -17.59 -0.32
CA GLY A 126 5.76 -17.88 -1.74
C GLY A 126 5.59 -16.67 -2.65
N GLN A 127 5.32 -16.97 -3.92
CA GLN A 127 5.06 -15.98 -4.97
C GLN A 127 3.57 -15.69 -5.08
N TYR A 128 3.24 -14.41 -5.05
CA TYR A 128 1.87 -13.89 -5.15
C TYR A 128 1.81 -12.85 -6.27
N THR A 129 0.59 -12.54 -6.71
CA THR A 129 0.30 -11.45 -7.61
C THR A 129 -0.49 -10.38 -6.85
N PHE A 130 0.03 -9.16 -6.82
CA PHE A 130 -0.69 -7.98 -6.36
C PHE A 130 -1.40 -7.33 -7.55
N ARG A 131 -2.69 -7.01 -7.43
CA ARG A 131 -3.51 -6.40 -8.48
C ARG A 131 -4.29 -5.19 -7.98
N LEU A 132 -4.51 -4.23 -8.88
CA LEU A 132 -5.33 -3.03 -8.64
C LEU A 132 -6.49 -2.91 -9.62
N PHE A 133 -7.63 -2.46 -9.13
CA PHE A 133 -8.81 -2.20 -9.96
C PHE A 133 -9.67 -1.07 -9.44
N ALA A 134 -10.58 -0.62 -10.29
CA ALA A 134 -11.77 0.09 -9.87
C ALA A 134 -12.86 -0.90 -9.43
N VAL A 135 -13.47 -0.68 -8.26
CA VAL A 135 -14.68 -1.40 -7.80
C VAL A 135 -15.98 -0.64 -8.09
N THR A 136 -15.90 0.38 -8.93
CA THR A 136 -17.02 1.26 -9.23
C THR A 136 -17.05 1.62 -10.70
N THR A 137 -18.25 1.81 -11.22
CA THR A 137 -18.51 2.36 -12.56
C THR A 137 -18.59 3.89 -12.54
N ARG A 138 -18.44 4.52 -11.36
CA ARG A 138 -18.37 5.96 -11.23
C ARG A 138 -16.96 6.47 -11.54
N PRO A 139 -16.81 7.75 -11.93
CA PRO A 139 -15.51 8.38 -12.03
C PRO A 139 -14.74 8.26 -10.72
N ILE A 140 -13.47 7.89 -10.82
CA ILE A 140 -12.50 7.85 -9.76
C ILE A 140 -11.49 8.97 -10.02
N ASP A 141 -11.16 9.71 -8.97
CA ASP A 141 -10.01 10.61 -8.91
C ASP A 141 -9.48 10.60 -7.47
N VAL A 142 -8.52 9.72 -7.22
CA VAL A 142 -7.95 9.55 -5.88
C VAL A 142 -6.44 9.39 -5.97
N THR A 143 -5.76 9.79 -4.91
CA THR A 143 -4.33 9.47 -4.69
C THR A 143 -4.22 8.74 -3.38
N PHE A 144 -3.56 7.59 -3.38
CA PHE A 144 -3.48 6.69 -2.23
C PHE A 144 -2.17 5.92 -2.22
N LEU A 145 -1.87 5.27 -1.09
CA LEU A 145 -0.70 4.41 -0.93
C LEU A 145 -1.21 3.07 -0.37
N PRO A 146 -1.34 2.02 -1.19
CA PRO A 146 -1.65 0.71 -0.65
C PRO A 146 -0.46 0.26 0.21
N VAL A 147 -0.74 -0.19 1.42
CA VAL A 147 0.27 -0.76 2.33
C VAL A 147 -0.09 -2.20 2.58
N LEU A 148 0.79 -3.11 2.15
CA LEU A 148 0.71 -4.53 2.46
C LEU A 148 1.89 -4.89 3.36
N GLU A 149 1.59 -5.26 4.61
CA GLU A 149 2.58 -5.45 5.66
C GLU A 149 2.26 -6.67 6.53
N THR A 150 3.23 -7.11 7.33
CA THR A 150 3.02 -8.18 8.31
C THR A 150 2.34 -7.62 9.54
N ILE A 151 1.45 -8.42 10.13
CA ILE A 151 0.92 -8.13 11.45
C ILE A 151 1.93 -8.68 12.46
N THR A 152 2.76 -7.80 13.03
CA THR A 152 3.51 -8.12 14.25
C THR A 152 2.55 -8.03 15.44
N THR A 153 2.26 -9.18 16.05
CA THR A 153 1.57 -9.29 17.35
C THR A 153 2.47 -8.87 18.49
#